data_AF-A0A957T8J2-F1
#
_entry.id   AF-A0A957T8J2-F1
#
_cell.length_a   1.000
_cell.length_b   1.000
_cell.length_c   1.000
_cell.angle_alpha   90.00
_cell.angle_beta   90.00
_cell.angle_gamma   90.00
#
_symmetry.space_group_name_H-M   'P 1'
#
loop_
_entity.id
_entity.type
_entity.pdbx_description
1 polymer ?
#
loop_
_entity_poly.entity_id
_entity_poly.type
_entity_poly.pdbx_seq_one_letter_code
_entity_poly.pdbx_strand_id
1 'polypeptide(L)'
;MNRRAIATLIRRDLKIVLQSKGVTIPLIIVPVIMLIVLPGLAALAPLAEDASGGAMSDLTTMLAQMPASLQAQFAGYSLAESIVILAVVYLMAPMYLIVPLMVASVIAADSFAGEKERKTL
;
A
#
# COMPACT_ATOMS: atom_id res chain seq x y z
N MET A 1 -32.83 0.94 -21.85
CA MET A 1 -31.37 0.80 -21.62
C MET A 1 -31.02 -0.68 -21.46
N ASN A 2 -30.22 -1.26 -22.36
CA ASN A 2 -30.03 -2.71 -22.40
C ASN A 2 -28.94 -3.15 -21.39
N ARG A 3 -29.32 -3.24 -20.11
CA ARG A 3 -28.42 -3.58 -18.98
C ARG A 3 -27.65 -4.88 -19.18
N ARG A 4 -28.23 -5.85 -19.91
CA ARG A 4 -27.57 -7.13 -20.24
C ARG A 4 -26.36 -6.92 -21.15
N ALA A 5 -26.51 -6.09 -22.19
CA ALA A 5 -25.40 -5.79 -23.11
C ALA A 5 -24.25 -5.07 -22.41
N ILE A 6 -24.57 -4.07 -21.57
CA ILE A 6 -23.58 -3.31 -20.78
C ILE A 6 -22.81 -4.24 -19.84
N ALA A 7 -23.51 -5.10 -19.08
CA ALA A 7 -22.87 -6.03 -18.15
C ALA A 7 -21.96 -7.04 -18.86
N THR A 8 -22.33 -7.50 -20.06
CA THR A 8 -21.50 -8.41 -20.86
C THR A 8 -20.21 -7.74 -21.31
N LEU A 9 -20.26 -6.46 -21.70
CA LEU A 9 -19.09 -5.70 -22.12
C LEU A 9 -18.11 -5.50 -20.96
N ILE A 10 -18.61 -5.03 -19.81
CA ILE A 10 -17.80 -4.85 -18.59
C ILE A 10 -17.11 -6.15 -18.17
N ARG A 11 -17.84 -7.28 -18.18
CA ARG A 11 -17.26 -8.59 -17.82
C ARG A 11 -16.17 -9.02 -18.77
N ARG A 12 -16.34 -8.76 -20.07
CA ARG A 12 -15.33 -9.09 -21.08
C ARG A 12 -14.07 -8.27 -20.87
N ASP A 13 -14.21 -6.96 -20.69
CA ASP A 13 -13.06 -6.05 -20.51
C ASP A 13 -12.29 -6.39 -19.23
N LEU A 14 -13.01 -6.56 -18.11
CA LEU A 14 -12.39 -6.91 -16.84
C LEU A 14 -11.65 -8.26 -16.91
N LYS A 15 -12.22 -9.24 -17.64
CA LYS A 15 -11.58 -10.54 -17.83
C LYS A 15 -10.29 -10.44 -18.66
N ILE A 16 -10.27 -9.60 -19.70
CA ILE A 16 -9.09 -9.40 -20.53
C ILE A 16 -7.97 -8.77 -19.71
N VAL A 17 -8.27 -7.69 -18.99
CA VAL A 17 -7.32 -6.98 -18.12
C VAL A 17 -6.76 -7.90 -17.03
N LEU A 18 -7.62 -8.67 -16.36
CA LEU A 18 -7.21 -9.62 -15.31
C LEU A 18 -6.50 -10.88 -15.84
N GLN A 19 -6.42 -11.09 -17.15
CA GLN A 19 -5.63 -12.17 -17.75
C GLN A 19 -4.26 -11.68 -18.26
N SER A 20 -4.06 -10.35 -18.38
CA SER A 20 -2.76 -9.77 -18.72
C SER A 20 -1.77 -9.98 -17.58
N LYS A 21 -0.65 -10.66 -17.87
CA LYS A 21 0.46 -10.80 -16.91
C LYS A 21 1.08 -9.44 -16.58
N GLY A 22 1.08 -8.51 -17.54
CA GLY A 22 1.55 -7.14 -17.35
C GLY A 22 0.73 -6.34 -16.35
N VAL A 23 -0.54 -6.68 -16.16
CA VAL A 23 -1.42 -6.05 -15.15
C VAL A 23 -1.44 -6.83 -13.85
N THR A 24 -1.69 -8.14 -13.92
CA THR A 24 -1.91 -8.96 -12.72
C THR A 24 -0.70 -9.03 -11.80
N ILE A 25 0.51 -9.07 -12.36
CA ILE A 25 1.74 -9.17 -11.57
C ILE A 25 1.93 -7.89 -10.71
N PRO A 26 1.98 -6.66 -11.28
CA PRO A 26 2.07 -5.44 -10.47
C PRO A 26 0.90 -5.28 -9.49
N LEU A 27 -0.32 -5.61 -9.93
CA LEU A 27 -1.54 -5.47 -9.13
C LEU A 27 -1.53 -6.33 -7.85
N ILE A 28 -0.77 -7.42 -7.84
CA ILE A 28 -0.64 -8.32 -6.67
C ILE A 28 0.66 -8.02 -5.92
N ILE A 29 1.80 -7.99 -6.61
CA ILE A 29 3.12 -7.90 -5.98
C ILE A 29 3.26 -6.58 -5.21
N VAL A 30 2.87 -5.45 -5.81
CA VAL A 30 3.09 -4.15 -5.16
C VAL A 30 2.26 -4.02 -3.89
N PRO A 31 0.94 -4.33 -3.87
CA PRO A 31 0.18 -4.34 -2.63
C PRO A 31 0.71 -5.36 -1.61
N VAL A 32 1.15 -6.55 -2.02
CA VAL A 32 1.72 -7.51 -1.06
C VAL A 32 2.98 -6.93 -0.39
N ILE A 33 3.88 -6.32 -1.15
CA ILE A 33 5.09 -5.72 -0.59
C ILE A 33 4.72 -4.54 0.33
N MET A 34 3.89 -3.62 -0.14
CA MET A 34 3.53 -2.40 0.59
C MET A 34 2.65 -2.66 1.81
N LEU A 35 1.69 -3.57 1.72
CA LEU A 35 0.65 -3.77 2.74
C LEU A 35 0.98 -4.90 3.71
N ILE A 36 1.89 -5.82 3.36
CA ILE A 36 2.22 -6.98 4.18
C ILE A 36 3.70 -6.97 4.56
N VAL A 37 4.59 -6.96 3.57
CA VAL A 37 6.03 -7.13 3.82
C VAL A 37 6.60 -5.94 4.59
N LEU A 38 6.43 -4.72 4.08
CA LEU A 38 6.94 -3.51 4.73
C LEU A 38 6.40 -3.30 6.16
N PRO A 39 5.08 -3.30 6.41
CA PRO A 39 4.56 -3.12 7.76
C PRO A 39 4.91 -4.30 8.68
N GLY A 40 5.01 -5.53 8.14
CA GLY A 40 5.49 -6.69 8.89
C GLY A 40 6.93 -6.51 9.36
N LEU A 41 7.83 -6.06 8.49
CA LEU A 41 9.21 -5.74 8.84
C LEU A 41 9.28 -4.60 9.87
N ALA A 42 8.49 -3.54 9.69
CA ALA A 42 8.44 -2.42 10.63
C ALA A 42 7.93 -2.84 12.03
N ALA A 43 6.93 -3.72 12.09
CA ALA A 43 6.39 -4.23 13.35
C ALA A 43 7.39 -5.13 14.10
N LEU A 44 8.23 -5.87 13.36
CA LEU A 44 9.26 -6.74 13.93
C LEU A 44 10.57 -5.99 14.23
N ALA A 45 10.75 -4.78 13.72
CA ALA A 45 11.98 -4.00 13.87
C ALA A 45 12.45 -3.83 15.33
N PRO A 46 11.59 -3.59 16.33
CA PRO A 46 12.02 -3.47 17.73
C PRO A 46 12.65 -4.73 18.32
N LEU A 47 12.42 -5.91 17.71
CA LEU A 47 13.00 -7.17 18.15
C LEU A 47 14.44 -7.37 17.63
N ALA A 48 14.86 -6.58 16.65
CA ALA A 48 16.19 -6.64 16.06
C ALA A 48 17.08 -5.54 16.66
N GLU A 49 17.65 -5.81 17.84
CA GLU A 49 18.42 -4.86 18.67
C GLU A 49 19.53 -4.11 17.90
N ASP A 50 20.14 -4.74 16.90
CA ASP A 50 21.25 -4.16 16.12
C ASP A 50 20.83 -3.49 14.79
N ALA A 51 19.63 -3.78 14.26
CA ALA A 51 19.28 -3.42 12.89
C ALA A 51 18.55 -2.08 12.74
N SER A 52 17.97 -1.56 13.83
CA SER A 52 17.02 -0.44 13.79
C SER A 52 17.51 0.87 14.42
N GLY A 53 18.75 0.93 14.93
CA GLY A 53 19.20 1.99 15.84
C GLY A 53 18.91 3.44 15.40
N GLY A 54 19.20 3.79 14.14
CA GLY A 54 18.96 5.16 13.62
C GLY A 54 17.47 5.50 13.49
N ALA A 55 16.71 4.66 12.78
CA ALA A 55 15.29 4.90 12.54
C ALA A 55 14.45 4.84 13.83
N MET A 56 14.81 3.95 14.77
CA MET A 56 14.15 3.86 16.07
C MET A 56 14.39 5.12 16.90
N SER A 57 15.62 5.65 16.90
CA SER A 57 15.96 6.90 17.57
C SER A 57 15.15 8.09 17.02
N ASP A 58 15.02 8.19 15.69
CA ASP A 58 14.24 9.26 15.06
C ASP A 58 12.76 9.18 15.45
N LEU A 59 12.17 7.97 15.45
CA LEU A 59 10.77 7.77 15.85
C LEU A 59 10.54 8.08 17.33
N THR A 60 11.49 7.72 18.21
CA THR A 60 11.40 8.10 19.64
C THR A 60 11.41 9.61 19.83
N THR A 61 12.27 10.31 19.08
CA THR A 61 12.37 11.78 19.12
C THR A 61 11.09 12.42 18.60
N MET A 62 10.53 11.87 17.51
CA MET A 62 9.28 12.35 16.94
C MET A 62 8.12 12.20 17.94
N LEU A 63 8.03 11.06 18.63
CA LEU A 63 7.02 10.81 19.66
C LEU A 63 7.16 11.79 20.84
N ALA A 64 8.39 12.05 21.30
CA ALA A 64 8.67 13.01 22.38
C ALA A 64 8.31 14.46 22.01
N GLN A 65 8.38 14.83 20.73
CA GLN A 65 8.04 16.16 20.22
C GLN A 65 6.54 16.35 19.92
N MET A 66 5.72 15.30 20.02
CA MET A 66 4.29 15.41 19.75
C MET A 66 3.55 16.25 20.80
N PRO A 67 2.47 16.95 20.43
CA PRO A 67 1.56 17.58 21.39
C PRO A 67 1.01 16.57 22.41
N ALA A 68 0.79 17.03 23.64
CA ALA A 68 0.31 16.19 24.75
C ALA A 68 -1.00 15.45 24.44
N SER A 69 -1.88 16.05 23.63
CA SER A 69 -3.14 15.42 23.18
C SER A 69 -2.92 14.18 22.30
N LEU A 70 -1.85 14.15 21.51
CA LEU A 70 -1.48 12.98 20.71
C LEU A 70 -0.72 11.96 21.55
N GLN A 71 0.17 12.41 22.45
CA GLN A 71 0.87 11.52 23.38
C GLN A 71 -0.09 10.75 24.29
N ALA A 72 -1.19 11.39 24.71
CA ALA A 72 -2.23 10.74 25.50
C ALA A 72 -2.88 9.52 24.81
N GLN A 73 -2.84 9.43 23.47
CA GLN A 73 -3.35 8.27 22.73
C GLN A 73 -2.46 7.03 22.88
N PHE A 74 -1.20 7.23 23.29
CA PHE A 74 -0.26 6.16 23.56
C PHE A 74 -0.19 5.79 25.05
N ALA A 75 -1.04 6.39 25.89
CA ALA A 75 -1.06 6.10 27.32
C ALA A 75 -1.42 4.62 27.57
N GLY A 76 -0.55 3.92 28.30
CA GLY A 76 -0.71 2.49 28.61
C GLY A 76 0.07 1.54 27.70
N TYR A 77 0.68 2.03 26.63
CA TYR A 77 1.61 1.26 25.80
C TYR A 77 3.06 1.46 26.26
N SER A 78 3.90 0.44 26.08
CA SER A 78 5.35 0.59 26.19
C SER A 78 5.89 1.49 25.08
N LEU A 79 7.12 1.98 25.24
CA LEU A 79 7.78 2.80 24.23
C LEU A 79 7.89 2.06 22.89
N ALA A 80 8.26 0.78 22.91
CA ALA A 80 8.38 -0.05 21.71
C ALA A 80 7.02 -0.21 21.00
N GLU A 81 5.95 -0.49 21.74
CA GLU A 81 4.60 -0.61 21.18
C GLU A 81 4.12 0.72 20.59
N SER A 82 4.39 1.83 21.29
CA SER A 82 4.01 3.17 20.83
C SER A 82 4.71 3.51 19.50
N ILE A 83 5.98 3.14 19.35
CA ILE A 83 6.74 3.32 18.10
C ILE A 83 6.19 2.44 16.98
N VAL A 84 5.84 1.19 17.27
CA VAL A 84 5.22 0.30 16.28
C VAL A 84 3.88 0.85 15.82
N ILE A 85 3.03 1.32 16.74
CA ILE A 85 1.74 1.94 16.41
C ILE A 85 1.98 3.20 15.57
N LEU A 86 2.91 4.05 15.97
CA LEU A 86 3.29 5.26 15.22
C LEU A 86 3.73 4.92 13.78
N ALA A 87 4.63 3.95 13.63
CA ALA A 87 5.15 3.52 12.33
C ALA A 87 4.07 2.86 11.45
N VAL A 88 3.35 1.87 11.97
CA VAL A 88 2.45 1.05 11.17
C VAL A 88 1.10 1.74 10.94
N VAL A 89 0.54 2.36 11.97
CA VAL A 89 -0.83 2.93 11.89
C VAL A 89 -0.80 4.36 11.37
N TYR A 90 0.08 5.22 11.88
CA TYR A 90 0.06 6.64 11.53
C TYR A 90 0.90 6.98 10.31
N LEU A 91 2.05 6.31 10.12
CA LEU A 91 2.94 6.57 8.97
C LEU A 91 2.61 5.66 7.78
N MET A 92 2.46 4.35 8.00
CA MET A 92 2.27 3.39 6.89
C MET A 92 0.82 3.26 6.42
N ALA A 93 -0.19 3.25 7.31
CA ALA A 93 -1.58 3.04 6.87
C ALA A 93 -2.07 4.06 5.82
N PRO A 94 -1.74 5.37 5.88
CA PRO A 94 -2.10 6.32 4.83
C PRO A 94 -1.52 5.97 3.44
N MET A 95 -0.39 5.27 3.39
CA MET A 95 0.20 4.81 2.12
C MET A 95 -0.70 3.82 1.38
N TYR A 96 -1.71 3.24 2.04
CA TYR A 96 -2.64 2.32 1.41
C TYR A 96 -3.51 3.04 0.35
N LEU A 97 -3.62 4.37 0.44
CA LEU A 97 -4.26 5.21 -0.57
C LEU A 97 -3.49 5.22 -1.91
N ILE A 98 -2.25 4.72 -1.96
CA ILE A 98 -1.51 4.52 -3.20
C ILE A 98 -2.12 3.37 -4.02
N VAL A 99 -2.74 2.38 -3.37
CA VAL A 99 -3.25 1.18 -4.07
C VAL A 99 -4.29 1.52 -5.13
N PRO A 100 -5.35 2.31 -4.85
CA PRO A 100 -6.29 2.73 -5.88
C PRO A 100 -5.64 3.51 -7.04
N LEU A 101 -4.68 4.39 -6.74
CA LEU A 101 -3.96 5.18 -7.76
C LEU A 101 -3.10 4.29 -8.66
N MET A 102 -2.44 3.31 -8.06
CA MET A 102 -1.63 2.32 -8.77
C MET A 102 -2.51 1.45 -9.67
N VAL A 103 -3.64 0.94 -9.16
CA VAL A 103 -4.60 0.14 -9.93
C VAL A 103 -5.06 0.92 -11.16
N ALA A 104 -5.46 2.18 -10.98
CA ALA A 104 -5.88 3.04 -12.08
C ALA A 104 -4.75 3.25 -13.10
N SER A 105 -3.53 3.53 -12.63
CA SER A 105 -2.36 3.76 -13.49
C SER A 105 -1.96 2.53 -14.29
N VAL A 106 -1.94 1.34 -13.68
CA VAL A 106 -1.57 0.08 -14.34
C VAL A 106 -2.60 -0.31 -15.39
N ILE A 107 -3.90 -0.18 -15.09
CA ILE A 107 -4.96 -0.47 -16.05
C ILE A 107 -4.91 0.51 -17.23
N ALA A 108 -4.71 1.81 -16.96
CA ALA A 108 -4.57 2.81 -18.01
C ALA A 108 -3.35 2.52 -18.91
N ALA A 109 -2.21 2.18 -18.31
CA ALA A 109 -0.99 1.85 -19.05
C ALA A 109 -1.15 0.59 -19.92
N ASP A 110 -1.81 -0.47 -19.41
CA ASP A 110 -2.08 -1.68 -20.18
C ASP A 110 -3.04 -1.43 -21.35
N SER A 111 -4.01 -0.51 -21.20
CA SER A 111 -4.86 -0.08 -22.32
C SER A 111 -4.07 0.66 -23.41
N PHE A 112 -3.03 1.42 -23.08
CA PHE A 112 -2.18 2.01 -24.12
C PHE A 112 -1.24 0.98 -24.74
N ALA A 113 -0.66 0.09 -23.93
CA ALA A 113 0.25 -0.94 -24.42
C ALA A 113 -0.46 -1.96 -25.32
N GLY A 114 -1.65 -2.43 -24.94
CA GLY A 114 -2.44 -3.39 -25.69
C GLY A 114 -2.85 -2.88 -27.07
N GLU A 115 -3.35 -1.65 -27.16
CA GLU A 115 -3.69 -1.01 -28.43
C GLU A 115 -2.44 -0.77 -29.31
N LYS A 116 -1.27 -0.50 -28.69
CA LYS A 116 0.01 -0.39 -29.41
C LYS A 116 0.43 -1.72 -30.03
N GLU A 117 0.35 -2.81 -29.27
CA GLU A 117 0.69 -4.15 -29.74
C GLU A 117 -0.23 -4.61 -30.89
N ARG A 118 -1.49 -4.21 -30.85
CA ARG A 118 -2.48 -4.48 -31.90
C ARG A 118 -2.32 -3.60 -33.14
N LYS A 119 -1.40 -2.63 -33.12
CA LYS A 119 -1.18 -1.62 -34.17
C LYS A 119 -2.45 -0.82 -34.49
N THR A 120 -3.24 -0.55 -33.46
CA THR A 120 -4.48 0.23 -33.55
C THR A 120 -4.34 1.61 -32.91
N LEU A 121 -3.10 2.02 -32.60
CA LEU A 121 -2.70 3.37 -32.18
C LEU A 121 -2.11 4.15 -33.36
#